data_AF-A0A1J3JJP8-F1
#
_entry.id   AF-A0A1J3JJP8-F1
#
_cell.length_a   1.000
_cell.length_b   1.000
_cell.length_c   1.000
_cell.angle_alpha   90.00
_cell.angle_beta   90.00
_cell.angle_gamma   90.00
#
_symmetry.space_group_name_H-M   'P 1'
#
loop_
_entity.id
_entity.type
_entity.pdbx_description
1 polymer ?
#
loop_
_entity_poly.entity_id
_entity_poly.type
_entity_poly.pdbx_seq_one_letter_code
_entity_poly.pdbx_strand_id
1 'polypeptide(L)'
;NVCKIFRRSLIFEDERARDSSSIYIARIQRASEREEEKKKMGGEEETRKRVVVESLGWLTESSIMPKKHRAIEGVGPSSIMELKAQLYKSQEEAKQTKDLTGSDVQYHRAKERIAAKDSFAAKNSGVEGRALKDKLELKAVKDGAVSYAALEKKAQLYEKLVRGELSDEEAEEKYCVDFVRKGISHEEYPQPSSTCNNSISAPPEDLKRDGGDDGSLFSTKFAGLGHAIGTADISQHVRLVREVHEEVNQAREKATELKQRRQEQAANRREKLKQAYLRKQLEKLKAQQQQAKQQDEDKT
;
A
#
# COMPACT_ATOMS: atom_id res chain seq x y z
N ASN A 1 78.75 75.37 -11.26
CA ASN A 1 77.38 74.80 -11.35
C ASN A 1 77.29 73.39 -11.96
N VAL A 2 78.38 72.62 -12.09
CA VAL A 2 78.33 71.26 -12.70
C VAL A 2 78.24 70.13 -11.64
N CYS A 3 78.70 70.35 -10.40
CA CYS A 3 78.70 69.30 -9.36
C CYS A 3 77.35 69.02 -8.65
N LYS A 4 76.34 69.90 -8.77
CA LYS A 4 75.04 69.70 -8.09
C LYS A 4 74.04 68.87 -8.90
N ILE A 5 74.20 68.81 -10.22
CA ILE A 5 73.29 68.07 -11.10
C ILE A 5 73.61 66.55 -11.03
N PHE A 6 74.89 66.18 -10.97
CA PHE A 6 75.28 64.76 -10.94
C PHE A 6 74.88 64.03 -9.64
N ARG A 7 74.88 64.71 -8.49
CA ARG A 7 74.43 64.12 -7.22
C ARG A 7 72.91 63.94 -7.12
N ARG A 8 72.11 64.71 -7.86
CA ARG A 8 70.64 64.59 -7.85
C ARG A 8 70.16 63.42 -8.71
N SER A 9 70.88 63.08 -9.79
CA SER A 9 70.57 61.91 -10.62
C SER A 9 70.89 60.58 -9.94
N LEU A 10 71.99 60.50 -9.18
CA LEU A 10 72.38 59.26 -8.49
C LEU A 10 71.45 58.87 -7.33
N ILE A 11 70.76 59.82 -6.69
CA ILE A 11 69.83 59.53 -5.59
C ILE A 11 68.46 59.06 -6.11
N PHE A 12 68.01 59.57 -7.26
CA PHE A 12 66.70 59.25 -7.84
C PHE A 12 66.65 57.87 -8.52
N GLU A 13 67.78 57.42 -9.08
CA GLU A 13 67.95 56.04 -9.58
C GLU A 13 67.92 55.01 -8.44
N ASP A 14 68.47 55.37 -7.28
CA ASP A 14 68.59 54.47 -6.12
C ASP A 14 67.24 54.29 -5.38
N GLU A 15 66.37 55.31 -5.36
CA GLU A 15 64.99 55.18 -4.86
C GLU A 15 64.10 54.34 -5.78
N ARG A 16 64.21 54.52 -7.12
CA ARG A 16 63.44 53.71 -8.09
C ARG A 16 63.86 52.24 -8.07
N ALA A 17 65.14 51.94 -7.81
CA ALA A 17 65.62 50.58 -7.63
C ALA A 17 65.08 49.92 -6.35
N ARG A 18 64.99 50.67 -5.24
CA ARG A 18 64.38 50.18 -3.98
C ARG A 18 62.89 49.91 -4.11
N ASP A 19 62.15 50.77 -4.80
CA ASP A 19 60.72 50.56 -5.05
C ASP A 19 60.47 49.37 -5.96
N SER A 20 61.31 49.18 -6.98
CA SER A 20 61.24 48.01 -7.87
C SER A 20 61.56 46.71 -7.13
N SER A 21 62.56 46.72 -6.23
CA SER A 21 62.90 45.57 -5.38
C SER A 21 61.82 45.30 -4.33
N SER A 22 61.20 46.33 -3.77
CA SER A 22 60.08 46.22 -2.82
C SER A 22 58.83 45.62 -3.49
N ILE A 23 58.51 46.06 -4.71
CA ILE A 23 57.42 45.48 -5.50
C ILE A 23 57.70 44.02 -5.86
N TYR A 24 58.95 43.69 -6.20
CA TYR A 24 59.36 42.31 -6.49
C TYR A 24 59.26 41.42 -5.25
N ILE A 25 59.73 41.89 -4.09
CA ILE A 25 59.62 41.18 -2.81
C ILE A 25 58.14 41.02 -2.41
N ALA A 26 57.31 42.06 -2.52
CA ALA A 26 55.88 41.97 -2.25
C ALA A 26 55.13 41.03 -3.22
N ARG A 27 55.64 40.84 -4.44
CA ARG A 27 55.11 39.89 -5.41
C ARG A 27 55.52 38.46 -5.08
N ILE A 28 56.75 38.26 -4.59
CA ILE A 28 57.23 36.96 -4.09
C ILE A 28 56.49 36.58 -2.83
N GLN A 29 56.29 37.50 -1.87
CA GLN A 29 55.52 37.24 -0.66
C GLN A 29 54.08 36.80 -1.01
N ARG A 30 53.39 37.52 -1.90
CA ARG A 30 52.05 37.15 -2.38
C ARG A 30 52.00 35.89 -3.25
N ALA A 31 53.10 35.49 -3.86
CA ALA A 31 53.20 34.21 -4.57
C ALA A 31 53.40 33.07 -3.57
N SER A 32 54.24 33.27 -2.55
CA SER A 32 54.44 32.33 -1.44
C SER A 32 53.16 32.11 -0.65
N GLU A 33 52.44 33.18 -0.30
CA GLU A 33 51.15 33.10 0.40
C GLU A 33 50.10 32.35 -0.43
N ARG A 34 50.05 32.58 -1.75
CA ARG A 34 49.15 31.82 -2.65
C ARG A 34 49.56 30.36 -2.81
N GLU A 35 50.84 30.03 -2.77
CA GLU A 35 51.32 28.64 -2.79
C GLU A 35 51.05 27.94 -1.44
N GLU A 36 51.14 28.65 -0.31
CA GLU A 36 50.72 28.12 0.99
C GLU A 36 49.20 27.95 1.08
N GLU A 37 48.40 28.88 0.56
CA GLU A 37 46.94 28.74 0.47
C GLU A 37 46.54 27.58 -0.45
N LYS A 38 47.20 27.42 -1.61
CA LYS A 38 47.01 26.24 -2.48
C LYS A 38 47.40 24.94 -1.78
N LYS A 39 48.46 24.92 -0.96
CA LYS A 39 48.81 23.75 -0.14
C LYS A 39 47.77 23.44 0.94
N LYS A 40 47.21 24.47 1.60
CA LYS A 40 46.11 24.30 2.57
C LYS A 40 44.83 23.80 1.91
N MET A 41 44.47 24.33 0.74
CA MET A 41 43.30 23.90 -0.03
C MET A 41 43.50 22.53 -0.71
N GLY A 42 44.75 22.19 -1.09
CA GLY A 42 45.12 20.87 -1.63
C GLY A 42 45.10 19.76 -0.58
N GLY A 43 45.49 20.05 0.66
CA GLY A 43 45.39 19.10 1.78
C GLY A 43 43.95 18.80 2.23
N GLU A 44 43.04 19.77 2.12
CA GLU A 44 41.61 19.55 2.38
C GLU A 44 40.85 18.95 1.18
N GLU A 45 41.30 19.15 -0.06
CA GLU A 45 40.68 18.50 -1.23
C GLU A 45 41.13 17.04 -1.42
N GLU A 46 42.39 16.69 -1.17
CA GLU A 46 42.88 15.32 -1.33
C GLU A 46 42.29 14.35 -0.29
N THR A 47 41.89 14.85 0.88
CA THR A 47 41.17 14.07 1.89
C THR A 47 39.66 13.97 1.62
N ARG A 48 39.09 14.87 0.82
CA ARG A 48 37.66 14.87 0.45
C ARG A 48 37.35 14.24 -0.92
N LYS A 49 38.37 13.94 -1.74
CA LYS A 49 38.24 13.23 -3.02
C LYS A 49 38.67 11.76 -2.97
N ARG A 50 38.68 11.12 -1.79
CA ARG A 50 38.34 9.70 -1.75
C ARG A 50 36.86 9.63 -2.13
N VAL A 51 36.60 9.48 -3.43
CA VAL A 51 35.37 8.87 -3.90
C VAL A 51 35.34 7.54 -3.17
N VAL A 52 34.62 7.54 -2.05
CA VAL A 52 34.04 6.35 -1.48
C VAL A 52 33.11 5.91 -2.59
N VAL A 53 33.67 5.17 -3.55
CA VAL A 53 32.95 4.11 -4.22
C VAL A 53 32.57 3.28 -3.01
N GLU A 54 31.38 3.55 -2.49
CA GLU A 54 30.67 2.63 -1.63
C GLU A 54 30.94 1.31 -2.29
N SER A 55 31.77 0.49 -1.63
CA SER A 55 32.06 -0.81 -2.17
C SER A 55 30.69 -1.36 -2.49
N LEU A 56 30.52 -1.80 -3.75
CA LEU A 56 29.30 -2.45 -4.16
C LEU A 56 29.32 -3.77 -3.37
N GLY A 57 29.07 -3.64 -2.06
CA GLY A 57 28.97 -4.69 -1.09
C GLY A 57 27.95 -5.64 -1.65
N TRP A 58 28.11 -6.92 -1.38
CA TRP A 58 27.42 -8.03 -2.06
C TRP A 58 27.74 -8.22 -3.56
N LEU A 59 27.86 -7.19 -4.41
CA LEU A 59 28.05 -7.33 -5.86
C LEU A 59 29.51 -7.50 -6.33
N THR A 60 30.48 -6.90 -5.65
CA THR A 60 31.91 -6.90 -6.07
C THR A 60 32.86 -7.52 -5.04
N GLU A 61 32.47 -7.54 -3.76
CA GLU A 61 33.27 -8.15 -2.69
C GLU A 61 33.06 -9.66 -2.55
N SER A 62 32.07 -10.23 -3.24
CA SER A 62 31.95 -11.68 -3.31
C SER A 62 32.99 -12.23 -4.28
N SER A 63 34.12 -12.70 -3.75
CA SER A 63 35.04 -13.64 -4.41
C SER A 63 34.38 -14.99 -4.75
N ILE A 64 33.06 -15.04 -4.88
CA ILE A 64 32.34 -16.20 -5.40
C ILE A 64 32.37 -16.07 -6.92
N MET A 65 33.39 -16.67 -7.51
CA MET A 65 33.43 -16.88 -8.96
C MET A 65 32.09 -17.46 -9.40
N PRO A 66 31.50 -17.02 -10.54
CA PRO A 66 30.30 -17.60 -11.09
C PRO A 66 30.44 -19.13 -11.08
N LYS A 67 29.57 -19.81 -10.34
CA LYS A 67 29.68 -21.25 -10.15
C LYS A 67 29.68 -21.92 -11.51
N LYS A 68 30.74 -22.67 -11.82
CA LYS A 68 30.79 -23.52 -13.02
C LYS A 68 29.54 -24.39 -13.04
N HIS A 69 28.87 -24.41 -14.19
CA HIS A 69 27.61 -25.12 -14.37
C HIS A 69 27.77 -26.59 -13.95
N ARG A 70 27.07 -27.00 -12.88
CA ARG A 70 27.08 -28.39 -12.44
C ARG A 70 26.22 -29.19 -13.40
N ALA A 71 26.80 -30.22 -14.02
CA ALA A 71 26.03 -31.18 -14.80
C ALA A 71 25.03 -31.85 -13.85
N ILE A 72 23.76 -31.83 -14.23
CA ILE A 72 22.69 -32.52 -13.50
C ILE A 72 22.67 -33.93 -14.07
N GLU A 73 22.76 -34.94 -13.21
CA GLU A 73 22.74 -36.35 -13.61
C GLU A 73 21.44 -36.65 -14.36
N GLY A 74 21.56 -37.21 -15.58
CA GLY A 74 20.42 -37.49 -16.46
C GLY A 74 19.91 -36.33 -17.32
N VAL A 75 20.46 -35.11 -17.21
CA VAL A 75 20.06 -33.96 -18.04
C VAL A 75 21.21 -33.49 -18.92
N GLY A 76 21.02 -33.57 -20.23
CA GLY A 76 22.03 -33.15 -21.21
C GLY A 76 22.26 -31.63 -21.23
N PRO A 77 23.48 -31.18 -21.61
CA PRO A 77 23.81 -29.76 -21.72
C PRO A 77 22.95 -28.98 -22.74
N SER A 78 22.43 -29.66 -23.77
CA SER A 78 21.48 -29.07 -24.71
C SER A 78 20.10 -28.82 -24.07
N SER A 79 19.60 -29.79 -23.30
CA SER A 79 18.31 -29.69 -22.62
C SER A 79 18.29 -28.58 -21.56
N ILE A 80 19.37 -28.42 -20.79
CA ILE A 80 19.46 -27.31 -19.83
C ILE A 80 19.55 -25.93 -20.51
N MET A 81 20.16 -25.86 -21.70
CA MET A 81 20.21 -24.62 -22.48
C MET A 81 18.82 -24.30 -23.05
N GLU A 82 18.11 -25.31 -23.57
CA GLU A 82 16.75 -25.18 -24.08
C GLU A 82 15.78 -24.72 -22.99
N LEU A 83 15.87 -25.31 -21.79
CA LEU A 83 15.06 -24.90 -20.64
C LEU A 83 15.35 -23.45 -20.22
N LYS A 84 16.63 -23.02 -20.24
CA LYS A 84 16.98 -21.60 -20.01
C LYS A 84 16.39 -20.69 -21.06
N ALA A 85 16.39 -21.12 -22.33
CA ALA A 85 15.78 -20.37 -23.41
C ALA A 85 14.26 -20.25 -23.22
N GLN A 86 13.58 -21.32 -22.84
CA GLN A 86 12.14 -21.28 -22.51
C GLN A 86 11.85 -20.39 -21.30
N LEU A 87 12.68 -20.44 -20.25
CA LEU A 87 12.53 -19.58 -19.08
C LEU A 87 12.73 -18.11 -19.45
N TYR A 88 13.72 -17.80 -20.29
CA TYR A 88 13.94 -16.43 -20.77
C TYR A 88 12.78 -15.96 -21.65
N LYS A 89 12.28 -16.79 -22.57
CA LYS A 89 11.08 -16.49 -23.37
C LYS A 89 9.87 -16.21 -22.48
N SER A 90 9.61 -17.04 -21.48
CA SER A 90 8.50 -16.85 -20.54
C SER A 90 8.66 -15.57 -19.70
N GLN A 91 9.89 -15.22 -19.28
CA GLN A 91 10.14 -13.95 -18.60
C GLN A 91 9.93 -12.75 -19.52
N GLU A 92 10.39 -12.82 -20.77
CA GLU A 92 10.20 -11.76 -21.75
C GLU A 92 8.72 -11.61 -22.12
N GLU A 93 7.96 -12.69 -22.29
CA GLU A 93 6.51 -12.64 -22.50
C GLU A 93 5.78 -12.07 -21.27
N ALA A 94 6.22 -12.40 -20.04
CA ALA A 94 5.68 -11.82 -18.81
C ALA A 94 6.02 -10.33 -18.64
N LYS A 95 7.17 -9.88 -19.15
CA LYS A 95 7.53 -8.45 -19.20
C LYS A 95 6.74 -7.75 -20.30
N GLN A 96 6.75 -8.30 -21.52
CA GLN A 96 6.00 -7.77 -22.66
C GLN A 96 4.50 -7.69 -22.36
N THR A 97 3.89 -8.66 -21.70
CA THR A 97 2.48 -8.56 -21.27
C THR A 97 2.26 -7.48 -20.21
N LYS A 98 3.23 -7.24 -19.32
CA LYS A 98 3.20 -6.11 -18.38
C LYS A 98 3.43 -4.76 -19.07
N ASP A 99 4.27 -4.71 -20.10
CA ASP A 99 4.58 -3.51 -20.88
C ASP A 99 3.46 -3.20 -21.90
N LEU A 100 2.74 -4.22 -22.38
CA LEU A 100 1.55 -4.08 -23.22
C LEU A 100 0.30 -3.71 -22.40
N THR A 101 0.24 -4.08 -21.12
CA THR A 101 -0.88 -3.73 -20.20
C THR A 101 -0.60 -2.47 -19.39
N GLY A 102 0.67 -2.13 -19.18
CA GLY A 102 1.14 -0.94 -18.50
C GLY A 102 1.81 -0.03 -19.51
N SER A 103 1.08 0.98 -19.94
CA SER A 103 1.53 2.06 -20.83
C SER A 103 3.01 2.41 -20.70
N ASP A 104 3.64 2.38 -21.87
CA ASP A 104 4.73 3.24 -22.30
C ASP A 104 6.14 2.89 -21.83
N VAL A 105 7.02 2.93 -22.82
CA VAL A 105 8.41 2.49 -22.81
C VAL A 105 9.21 3.45 -21.94
N GLN A 106 9.27 3.16 -20.65
CA GLN A 106 9.97 4.00 -19.69
C GLN A 106 11.42 3.53 -19.51
N TYR A 107 12.26 3.87 -20.51
CA TYR A 107 13.70 3.72 -20.41
C TYR A 107 14.24 4.46 -19.17
N HIS A 108 14.76 3.69 -18.21
CA HIS A 108 15.81 4.04 -17.22
C HIS A 108 15.79 5.40 -16.50
N ARG A 109 14.66 6.12 -16.45
CA ARG A 109 14.56 7.33 -15.62
C ARG A 109 14.55 6.94 -14.14
N ALA A 110 15.35 7.65 -13.33
CA ALA A 110 15.44 7.47 -11.89
C ALA A 110 14.05 7.34 -11.27
N LYS A 111 13.86 6.27 -10.47
CA LYS A 111 12.65 5.84 -9.78
C LYS A 111 11.56 6.92 -9.80
N GLU A 112 10.59 6.78 -10.71
CA GLU A 112 9.36 7.53 -10.53
C GLU A 112 8.81 7.15 -9.16
N ARG A 113 8.70 8.18 -8.31
CA ARG A 113 7.97 8.09 -7.06
C ARG A 113 6.62 7.55 -7.46
N ILE A 114 6.36 6.29 -7.11
CA ILE A 114 5.12 5.54 -7.33
C ILE A 114 3.99 6.56 -7.40
N ALA A 115 3.59 6.96 -8.61
CA ALA A 115 2.45 7.82 -8.77
C ALA A 115 1.35 7.05 -8.06
N ALA A 116 0.80 7.66 -7.00
CA ALA A 116 -0.03 6.96 -6.04
C ALA A 116 -1.05 6.17 -6.86
N LYS A 117 -0.88 4.85 -6.92
CA LYS A 117 -1.83 3.99 -7.60
C LYS A 117 -3.14 4.31 -6.91
N ASP A 118 -4.04 4.94 -7.65
CA ASP A 118 -5.30 5.40 -7.12
C ASP A 118 -5.91 4.19 -6.41
N SER A 119 -5.99 4.27 -5.09
CA SER A 119 -6.40 3.12 -4.27
C SER A 119 -7.86 2.77 -4.54
N PHE A 120 -8.59 3.64 -5.27
CA PHE A 120 -9.93 3.42 -5.77
C PHE A 120 -9.98 2.79 -7.18
N ALA A 121 -8.84 2.68 -7.89
CA ALA A 121 -8.79 2.04 -9.21
C ALA A 121 -8.88 0.51 -9.14
N ALA A 122 -8.46 -0.09 -8.03
CA ALA A 122 -8.65 -1.51 -7.75
C ALA A 122 -10.09 -1.77 -7.26
N LYS A 123 -11.07 -1.62 -8.15
CA LYS A 123 -12.46 -1.96 -7.84
C LYS A 123 -12.65 -3.47 -7.90
N ASN A 124 -13.45 -3.99 -6.97
CA ASN A 124 -13.91 -5.38 -7.01
C ASN A 124 -14.69 -5.61 -8.31
N SER A 125 -14.43 -6.71 -9.02
CA SER A 125 -15.09 -7.05 -10.29
C SER A 125 -16.63 -7.09 -10.20
N GLY A 126 -17.18 -7.45 -9.03
CA GLY A 126 -18.61 -7.45 -8.77
C GLY A 126 -19.25 -6.07 -8.60
N VAL A 127 -18.46 -5.01 -8.37
CA VAL A 127 -18.97 -3.63 -8.22
C VAL A 127 -19.40 -3.08 -9.57
N GLU A 128 -18.61 -3.29 -10.63
CA GLU A 128 -18.97 -2.87 -11.98
C GLU A 128 -20.21 -3.63 -12.48
N GLY A 129 -20.31 -4.94 -12.16
CA GLY A 129 -21.50 -5.74 -12.48
C GLY A 129 -22.79 -5.24 -11.81
N ARG A 130 -22.72 -4.80 -10.55
CA ARG A 130 -23.86 -4.17 -9.86
C ARG A 130 -24.17 -2.79 -10.41
N ALA A 131 -23.15 -1.95 -10.59
CA ALA A 131 -23.32 -0.60 -11.15
C ALA A 131 -23.97 -0.62 -12.54
N LEU A 132 -23.66 -1.61 -13.38
CA LEU A 132 -24.31 -1.79 -14.68
C LEU A 132 -25.79 -2.20 -14.54
N LYS A 133 -26.11 -3.10 -13.61
CA LYS A 133 -27.50 -3.49 -13.33
C LYS A 133 -28.30 -2.31 -12.79
N ASP A 134 -27.78 -1.61 -11.79
CA ASP A 134 -28.41 -0.42 -11.20
C ASP A 134 -28.64 0.65 -12.26
N LYS A 135 -27.69 0.85 -13.19
CA LYS A 135 -27.83 1.81 -14.30
C LYS A 135 -28.91 1.38 -15.30
N LEU A 136 -29.11 0.09 -15.53
CA LEU A 136 -30.19 -0.42 -16.39
C LEU A 136 -31.55 -0.32 -15.69
N GLU A 137 -31.62 -0.65 -14.40
CA GLU A 137 -32.84 -0.53 -13.61
C GLU A 137 -33.27 0.94 -13.47
N LEU A 138 -32.33 1.85 -13.20
CA LEU A 138 -32.59 3.29 -13.19
C LEU A 138 -33.01 3.81 -14.58
N LYS A 139 -32.61 3.18 -15.67
CA LYS A 139 -33.09 3.52 -17.02
C LYS A 139 -34.50 2.99 -17.27
N ALA A 140 -34.81 1.77 -16.84
CA ALA A 140 -36.16 1.21 -16.92
C ALA A 140 -37.17 1.98 -16.05
N VAL A 141 -36.73 2.48 -14.88
CA VAL A 141 -37.55 3.38 -14.04
C VAL A 141 -37.71 4.76 -14.71
N LYS A 142 -36.71 5.22 -15.49
CA LYS A 142 -36.79 6.46 -16.27
C LYS A 142 -37.71 6.39 -17.49
N ASP A 143 -38.13 5.21 -17.94
CA ASP A 143 -39.20 5.12 -18.94
C ASP A 143 -40.49 5.74 -18.42
N GLY A 144 -40.60 5.96 -17.10
CA GLY A 144 -41.50 6.95 -16.49
C GLY A 144 -42.98 6.68 -16.70
N ALA A 145 -43.36 5.68 -17.50
CA ALA A 145 -44.72 5.41 -17.92
C ALA A 145 -45.62 5.09 -16.73
N VAL A 146 -45.10 4.37 -15.73
CA VAL A 146 -45.81 4.11 -14.48
C VAL A 146 -46.03 5.40 -13.68
N SER A 147 -45.02 6.27 -13.65
CA SER A 147 -45.12 7.58 -12.99
C SER A 147 -46.09 8.51 -13.72
N TYR A 148 -46.04 8.57 -15.06
CA TYR A 148 -46.94 9.36 -15.88
C TYR A 148 -48.38 8.85 -15.77
N ALA A 149 -48.62 7.54 -15.82
CA ALA A 149 -49.94 6.96 -15.61
C ALA A 149 -50.49 7.22 -14.19
N ALA A 150 -49.62 7.21 -13.17
CA ALA A 150 -50.01 7.57 -11.81
C ALA A 150 -50.34 9.07 -11.68
N LEU A 151 -49.57 9.93 -12.33
CA LEU A 151 -49.81 11.37 -12.37
C LEU A 151 -51.09 11.72 -13.15
N GLU A 152 -51.35 11.05 -14.26
CA GLU A 152 -52.58 11.21 -15.04
C GLU A 152 -53.81 10.82 -14.22
N LYS A 153 -53.77 9.68 -13.52
CA LYS A 153 -54.85 9.26 -12.60
C LYS A 153 -55.08 10.28 -11.48
N LYS A 154 -54.01 10.85 -10.92
CA LYS A 154 -54.11 11.93 -9.93
C LYS A 154 -54.73 13.18 -10.53
N ALA A 155 -54.30 13.60 -11.71
CA ALA A 155 -54.82 14.77 -12.40
C ALA A 155 -56.31 14.63 -12.72
N GLN A 156 -56.74 13.47 -13.22
CA GLN A 156 -58.16 13.16 -13.45
C GLN A 156 -58.98 13.25 -12.15
N LEU A 157 -58.43 12.77 -11.03
CA LEU A 157 -59.09 12.88 -9.73
C LEU A 157 -59.25 14.34 -9.30
N TYR A 158 -58.20 15.16 -9.46
CA TYR A 158 -58.27 16.59 -9.16
C TYR A 158 -59.26 17.32 -10.08
N GLU A 159 -59.29 17.01 -11.37
CA GLU A 159 -60.25 17.62 -12.31
C GLU A 159 -61.70 17.30 -11.91
N LYS A 160 -61.97 16.04 -11.52
CA LYS A 160 -63.30 15.63 -11.04
C LYS A 160 -63.70 16.30 -9.72
N LEU A 161 -62.76 16.47 -8.79
CA LEU A 161 -62.99 17.22 -7.54
C LEU A 161 -63.30 18.69 -7.82
N VAL A 162 -62.53 19.34 -8.70
CA VAL A 162 -62.75 20.74 -9.07
C VAL A 162 -64.08 20.92 -9.79
N ARG A 163 -64.46 19.97 -10.63
CA ARG A 163 -65.71 19.99 -11.39
C ARG A 163 -66.94 19.63 -10.54
N GLY A 164 -66.75 19.04 -9.36
CA GLY A 164 -67.84 18.62 -8.48
C GLY A 164 -68.66 17.45 -9.03
N GLU A 165 -68.08 16.65 -9.95
CA GLU A 165 -68.74 15.47 -10.53
C GLU A 165 -68.58 14.20 -9.68
N LEU A 166 -67.77 14.24 -8.61
CA LEU A 166 -67.72 13.14 -7.65
C LEU A 166 -68.97 13.20 -6.78
N SER A 167 -69.85 12.21 -6.91
CA SER A 167 -70.94 12.01 -5.95
C SER A 167 -70.32 11.85 -4.55
N ASP A 168 -70.87 12.55 -3.57
CA ASP A 168 -70.37 12.50 -2.18
C ASP A 168 -70.28 11.05 -1.67
N GLU A 169 -71.16 10.17 -2.14
CA GLU A 169 -71.19 8.73 -1.83
C GLU A 169 -69.97 7.96 -2.40
N GLU A 170 -69.54 8.21 -3.64
CA GLU A 170 -68.36 7.56 -4.23
C GLU A 170 -67.04 8.09 -3.65
N ALA A 171 -67.03 9.35 -3.21
CA ALA A 171 -65.87 9.99 -2.60
C ALA A 171 -65.58 9.42 -1.21
N GLU A 172 -66.62 9.27 -0.39
CA GLU A 172 -66.52 8.79 0.99
C GLU A 172 -66.13 7.30 1.05
N GLU A 173 -66.77 6.44 0.26
CA GLU A 173 -66.48 4.99 0.30
C GLU A 173 -65.08 4.62 -0.17
N LYS A 174 -64.53 5.36 -1.14
CA LYS A 174 -63.31 4.98 -1.84
C LYS A 174 -62.06 5.72 -1.36
N TYR A 175 -62.22 6.96 -0.91
CA TYR A 175 -61.08 7.83 -0.59
C TYR A 175 -61.00 8.21 0.90
N CYS A 176 -62.06 8.00 1.70
CA CYS A 176 -61.97 8.16 3.15
C CYS A 176 -61.39 6.91 3.82
N VAL A 177 -60.57 7.12 4.85
CA VAL A 177 -59.95 6.04 5.61
C VAL A 177 -60.84 5.68 6.80
N ASP A 178 -61.42 4.48 6.78
CA ASP A 178 -62.12 3.90 7.93
C ASP A 178 -61.11 3.49 9.00
N PHE A 179 -60.86 4.36 9.99
CA PHE A 179 -59.88 4.10 11.05
C PHE A 179 -60.21 2.84 11.88
N VAL A 180 -61.49 2.52 12.03
CA VAL A 180 -61.95 1.34 12.79
C VAL A 180 -61.70 0.03 12.03
N ARG A 181 -61.90 0.00 10.70
CA ARG A 181 -61.68 -1.20 9.87
C ARG A 181 -60.20 -1.39 9.49
N LYS A 182 -59.44 -0.30 9.36
CA LYS A 182 -58.00 -0.35 9.04
C LYS A 182 -57.17 -1.13 10.07
N GLY A 183 -57.60 -1.19 11.32
CA GLY A 183 -56.91 -1.96 12.36
C GLY A 183 -57.14 -3.48 12.32
N ILE A 184 -58.16 -3.96 11.60
CA ILE A 184 -58.65 -5.35 11.69
C ILE A 184 -58.45 -6.11 10.36
N SER A 185 -58.38 -5.42 9.22
CA SER A 185 -58.34 -6.05 7.89
C SER A 185 -57.03 -5.73 7.16
N HIS A 186 -56.00 -6.56 7.33
CA HIS A 186 -54.77 -6.48 6.52
C HIS A 186 -54.64 -7.59 5.46
N GLU A 187 -55.73 -8.28 5.09
CA GLU A 187 -55.60 -9.47 4.23
C GLU A 187 -56.20 -9.35 2.82
N GLU A 188 -56.89 -8.27 2.43
CA GLU A 188 -57.53 -8.25 1.10
C GLU A 188 -57.64 -6.86 0.46
N TYR A 189 -56.50 -6.21 0.18
CA TYR A 189 -56.41 -5.16 -0.84
C TYR A 189 -55.05 -5.20 -1.54
N PRO A 190 -54.97 -5.02 -2.89
CA PRO A 190 -53.70 -4.98 -3.59
C PRO A 190 -52.91 -3.73 -3.16
N GLN A 191 -51.86 -3.96 -2.38
CA GLN A 191 -50.84 -2.97 -2.00
C GLN A 191 -50.22 -2.30 -3.24
N PRO A 192 -50.28 -0.96 -3.39
CA PRO A 192 -49.22 -0.23 -4.05
C PRO A 192 -48.15 0.10 -2.99
N SER A 193 -47.05 -0.63 -3.11
CA SER A 193 -45.78 -0.38 -2.43
C SER A 193 -45.39 1.11 -2.49
N SER A 194 -45.35 1.78 -1.34
CA SER A 194 -44.69 3.08 -1.20
C SER A 194 -44.17 3.22 0.22
N THR A 195 -43.00 2.63 0.44
CA THR A 195 -42.12 2.92 1.56
C THR A 195 -41.88 4.42 1.65
N CYS A 196 -42.49 5.10 2.63
CA CYS A 196 -42.01 6.39 3.10
C CYS A 196 -42.35 6.52 4.60
N ASN A 197 -41.32 6.36 5.41
CA ASN A 197 -41.34 6.60 6.84
C ASN A 197 -41.44 8.11 7.06
N ASN A 198 -42.53 8.60 7.65
CA ASN A 198 -42.63 9.98 8.12
C ASN A 198 -43.65 10.09 9.24
N SER A 199 -43.18 10.40 10.45
CA SER A 199 -43.80 11.29 11.46
C SER A 199 -42.93 11.16 12.72
N ILE A 200 -41.90 11.99 12.90
CA ILE A 200 -41.99 13.36 13.46
C ILE A 200 -42.82 13.35 14.74
N SER A 201 -42.11 13.19 15.86
CA SER A 201 -42.60 13.26 17.23
C SER A 201 -42.84 14.72 17.62
N ALA A 202 -43.97 15.00 18.25
CA ALA A 202 -44.24 16.23 18.99
C ALA A 202 -44.29 15.89 20.49
N PRO A 203 -43.57 16.61 21.37
CA PRO A 203 -43.54 16.33 22.80
C PRO A 203 -44.66 17.10 23.53
N PRO A 204 -45.32 16.52 24.55
CA PRO A 204 -45.96 17.32 25.59
C PRO A 204 -44.96 17.58 26.72
N GLU A 205 -44.84 18.86 27.05
CA GLU A 205 -44.27 19.42 28.28
C GLU A 205 -45.08 18.98 29.53
N ASP A 206 -44.49 19.25 30.70
CA ASP A 206 -45.10 19.36 32.04
C ASP A 206 -45.06 18.14 33.01
N LEU A 207 -43.98 18.01 33.80
CA LEU A 207 -43.89 18.46 35.22
C LEU A 207 -42.74 17.82 36.03
N LYS A 208 -42.03 18.70 36.76
CA LYS A 208 -41.04 18.59 37.87
C LYS A 208 -41.19 17.31 38.75
N ARG A 209 -40.17 16.70 39.39
CA ARG A 209 -39.13 17.25 40.29
C ARG A 209 -38.25 16.11 40.86
N ASP A 210 -36.98 16.43 41.14
CA ASP A 210 -36.01 15.90 42.13
C ASP A 210 -35.60 14.42 42.17
N GLY A 211 -34.27 14.22 42.28
CA GLY A 211 -33.65 13.01 42.80
C GLY A 211 -32.57 12.46 41.86
N GLY A 212 -31.30 12.76 42.17
CA GLY A 212 -30.16 12.36 41.36
C GLY A 212 -29.97 10.84 41.24
N ASP A 213 -29.54 10.41 40.05
CA ASP A 213 -28.72 9.22 39.85
C ASP A 213 -28.04 9.33 38.47
N ASP A 214 -26.80 9.75 38.51
CA ASP A 214 -25.83 9.82 37.43
C ASP A 214 -25.32 8.41 37.09
N GLY A 215 -26.06 7.66 36.27
CA GLY A 215 -25.56 6.33 35.91
C GLY A 215 -26.29 5.46 34.88
N SER A 216 -27.45 5.87 34.33
CA SER A 216 -28.29 4.95 33.55
C SER A 216 -28.71 5.47 32.17
N LEU A 217 -27.74 5.92 31.36
CA LEU A 217 -27.97 6.28 29.94
C LEU A 217 -27.76 5.12 28.95
N PHE A 218 -27.45 3.90 29.42
CA PHE A 218 -27.21 2.73 28.54
C PHE A 218 -28.22 1.58 28.72
N SER A 219 -29.27 1.75 29.52
CA SER A 219 -30.30 0.70 29.76
C SER A 219 -31.63 1.00 29.05
N THR A 220 -31.68 1.98 28.16
CA THR A 220 -32.86 2.19 27.30
C THR A 220 -32.89 1.06 26.28
N LYS A 221 -33.58 -0.03 26.63
CA LYS A 221 -34.07 -1.01 25.67
C LYS A 221 -34.88 -0.23 24.64
N PHE A 222 -34.31 -0.02 23.46
CA PHE A 222 -35.08 0.26 22.26
C PHE A 222 -35.93 -0.99 22.00
N ALA A 223 -37.06 -1.10 22.71
CA ALA A 223 -38.16 -1.96 22.33
C ALA A 223 -38.81 -1.27 21.12
N GLY A 224 -38.11 -1.32 19.99
CA GLY A 224 -38.65 -0.97 18.69
C GLY A 224 -39.84 -1.86 18.42
N LEU A 225 -41.01 -1.23 18.41
CA LEU A 225 -42.29 -1.76 18.00
C LEU A 225 -42.15 -2.34 16.59
N GLY A 226 -41.85 -3.64 16.46
CA GLY A 226 -41.68 -4.27 15.14
C GLY A 226 -40.88 -5.59 15.06
N HIS A 227 -40.33 -6.14 16.14
CA HIS A 227 -39.58 -7.40 16.06
C HIS A 227 -40.35 -8.60 16.63
N ALA A 228 -41.45 -8.94 15.96
CA ALA A 228 -42.07 -10.27 16.07
C ALA A 228 -41.98 -10.98 14.70
N ILE A 229 -40.79 -10.95 14.08
CA ILE A 229 -40.42 -11.91 13.04
C ILE A 229 -39.82 -13.12 13.78
N GLY A 230 -40.37 -14.29 13.51
CA GLY A 230 -40.37 -15.49 14.36
C GLY A 230 -39.08 -15.76 15.15
N THR A 231 -39.25 -16.04 16.45
CA THR A 231 -38.20 -16.49 17.38
C THR A 231 -37.37 -17.68 16.88
N ALA A 232 -37.91 -18.46 15.95
CA ALA A 232 -37.20 -19.52 15.24
C ALA A 232 -35.99 -19.01 14.44
N ASP A 233 -36.07 -17.84 13.80
CA ASP A 233 -35.03 -17.27 12.94
C ASP A 233 -33.86 -16.71 13.77
N ILE A 234 -34.15 -16.04 14.89
CA ILE A 234 -33.12 -15.52 15.80
C ILE A 234 -32.25 -16.65 16.37
N SER A 235 -32.85 -17.79 16.73
CA SER A 235 -32.13 -18.96 17.23
C SER A 235 -31.22 -19.60 16.16
N GLN A 236 -31.61 -19.53 14.88
CA GLN A 236 -30.80 -19.98 13.76
C GLN A 236 -29.65 -19.01 13.51
N HIS A 237 -29.92 -17.71 13.46
CA HIS A 237 -28.91 -16.66 13.33
C HIS A 237 -27.83 -16.74 14.43
N VAL A 238 -28.21 -16.89 15.70
CA VAL A 238 -27.25 -17.01 16.80
C VAL A 238 -26.38 -18.26 16.68
N ARG A 239 -26.93 -19.38 16.19
CA ARG A 239 -26.17 -20.60 15.93
C ARG A 239 -25.19 -20.42 14.78
N LEU A 240 -25.63 -19.86 13.66
CA LEU A 240 -24.79 -19.59 12.50
C LEU A 240 -23.64 -18.63 12.85
N VAL A 241 -23.93 -17.57 13.61
CA VAL A 241 -22.89 -16.66 14.08
C VAL A 241 -21.88 -17.39 14.95
N ARG A 242 -22.32 -18.23 15.90
CA ARG A 242 -21.41 -19.02 16.74
C ARG A 242 -20.55 -19.96 15.90
N GLU A 243 -21.14 -20.68 14.96
CA GLU A 243 -20.46 -21.60 14.06
C GLU A 243 -19.37 -20.88 13.25
N VAL A 244 -19.67 -19.73 12.66
CA VAL A 244 -18.67 -18.92 11.94
C VAL A 244 -17.51 -18.50 12.85
N HIS A 245 -17.77 -18.14 14.10
CA HIS A 245 -16.68 -17.81 15.04
C HIS A 245 -15.80 -19.03 15.36
N GLU A 246 -16.42 -20.20 15.52
CA GLU A 246 -15.70 -21.45 15.73
C GLU A 246 -14.86 -21.82 14.50
N GLU A 247 -15.40 -21.69 13.28
CA GLU A 247 -14.66 -21.91 12.04
C GLU A 247 -13.47 -20.95 11.89
N VAL A 248 -13.67 -19.66 12.21
CA VAL A 248 -12.60 -18.66 12.18
C VAL A 248 -11.51 -19.00 13.19
N ASN A 249 -11.87 -19.46 14.39
CA ASN A 249 -10.90 -19.89 15.40
C ASN A 249 -10.12 -21.13 14.94
N GLN A 250 -10.80 -22.15 14.40
CA GLN A 250 -10.14 -23.32 13.83
C GLN A 250 -9.20 -22.95 12.67
N ALA A 251 -9.60 -22.01 11.82
CA ALA A 251 -8.75 -21.53 10.72
C ALA A 251 -7.50 -20.81 11.24
N ARG A 252 -7.63 -20.02 12.31
CA ARG A 252 -6.49 -19.38 12.99
C ARG A 252 -5.56 -20.43 13.60
N GLU A 253 -6.09 -21.42 14.30
CA GLU A 253 -5.30 -22.51 14.90
C GLU A 253 -4.51 -23.28 13.82
N LYS A 254 -5.18 -23.72 12.74
CA LYS A 254 -4.52 -24.40 11.61
C LYS A 254 -3.43 -23.53 10.98
N ALA A 255 -3.64 -22.23 10.86
CA ALA A 255 -2.63 -21.32 10.33
C ALA A 255 -1.42 -21.19 11.28
N THR A 256 -1.65 -21.14 12.60
CA THR A 256 -0.58 -21.14 13.60
C THR A 256 0.21 -22.45 13.61
N GLU A 257 -0.47 -23.59 13.52
CA GLU A 257 0.15 -24.92 13.45
C GLU A 257 1.01 -25.05 12.19
N LEU A 258 0.51 -24.61 11.03
CA LEU A 258 1.28 -24.61 9.78
C LEU A 258 2.54 -23.75 9.89
N LYS A 259 2.44 -22.59 10.54
CA LYS A 259 3.60 -21.71 10.79
C LYS A 259 4.61 -22.38 11.72
N GLN A 260 4.15 -23.01 12.79
CA GLN A 260 5.00 -23.76 13.72
C GLN A 260 5.72 -24.90 13.01
N ARG A 261 5.01 -25.71 12.21
CA ARG A 261 5.60 -26.80 11.42
C ARG A 261 6.68 -26.30 10.47
N ARG A 262 6.47 -25.15 9.80
CA ARG A 262 7.51 -24.53 8.93
C ARG A 262 8.72 -24.08 9.74
N GLN A 263 8.51 -23.53 10.93
CA GLN A 263 9.58 -23.11 11.83
C GLN A 263 10.39 -24.32 12.32
N GLU A 264 9.73 -25.41 12.71
CA GLU A 264 10.37 -26.66 13.11
C GLU A 264 11.17 -27.28 11.97
N GLN A 265 10.63 -27.30 10.74
CA GLN A 265 11.39 -27.74 9.56
C GLN A 265 12.63 -26.89 9.32
N ALA A 266 12.53 -25.57 9.47
CA ALA A 266 13.66 -24.66 9.35
C ALA A 266 14.70 -24.88 10.47
N ALA A 267 14.26 -25.11 11.70
CA ALA A 267 15.12 -25.44 12.85
C ALA A 267 15.84 -26.78 12.63
N ASN A 268 15.11 -27.83 12.27
CA ASN A 268 15.67 -29.14 11.92
C ASN A 268 16.69 -29.04 10.79
N ARG A 269 16.43 -28.21 9.77
CA ARG A 269 17.40 -27.97 8.69
C ARG A 269 18.66 -27.27 9.21
N ARG A 270 18.51 -26.26 10.07
CA ARG A 270 19.65 -25.56 10.71
C ARG A 270 20.48 -26.51 11.57
N GLU A 271 19.84 -27.37 12.36
CA GLU A 271 20.51 -28.36 13.18
C GLU A 271 21.24 -29.42 12.36
N LYS A 272 20.61 -29.95 11.31
CA LYS A 272 21.28 -30.87 10.36
C LYS A 272 22.51 -30.23 9.73
N LEU A 273 22.41 -28.96 9.33
CA LEU A 273 23.56 -28.22 8.79
C LEU A 273 24.65 -28.02 9.84
N LYS A 274 24.29 -27.69 11.09
CA LYS A 274 25.23 -27.57 12.21
C LYS A 274 25.95 -28.89 12.48
N GLN A 275 25.22 -30.01 12.51
CA GLN A 275 25.79 -31.34 12.69
C GLN A 275 26.70 -31.73 11.54
N ALA A 276 26.29 -31.48 10.29
CA ALA A 276 27.12 -31.75 9.11
C ALA A 276 28.42 -30.93 9.12
N TYR A 277 28.34 -29.66 9.54
CA TYR A 277 29.51 -28.80 9.69
C TYR A 277 30.47 -29.36 10.75
N LEU A 278 29.96 -29.73 11.92
CA LEU A 278 30.78 -30.32 13.00
C LEU A 278 31.43 -31.64 12.56
N ARG A 279 30.69 -32.53 11.87
CA ARG A 279 31.25 -33.76 11.30
C ARG A 279 32.39 -33.48 10.33
N LYS A 280 32.20 -32.52 9.42
CA LYS A 280 33.24 -32.11 8.46
C LYS A 280 34.49 -31.55 9.14
N GLN A 281 34.34 -30.81 10.23
CA GLN A 281 35.48 -30.32 11.03
C GLN A 281 36.24 -31.48 11.68
N LEU A 282 35.53 -32.45 12.26
CA LEU A 282 36.15 -33.63 12.85
C LEU A 282 36.89 -34.48 11.81
N GLU A 283 36.30 -34.69 10.64
CA GLU A 283 36.97 -35.40 9.53
C GLU A 283 38.23 -34.68 9.08
N LYS A 284 38.20 -33.34 8.99
CA LYS A 284 39.36 -32.53 8.64
C LYS A 284 40.50 -32.69 9.66
N LEU A 285 40.18 -32.65 10.96
CA LEU A 285 41.16 -32.87 12.02
C LEU A 285 41.73 -34.29 11.99
N LYS A 286 40.89 -35.32 11.77
CA LYS A 286 41.34 -36.71 11.62
C LYS A 286 42.26 -36.89 10.42
N ALA A 287 41.93 -36.29 9.28
CA ALA A 287 42.75 -36.33 8.07
C ALA A 287 44.12 -35.65 8.30
N GLN A 288 44.14 -34.49 8.96
CA GLN A 288 45.39 -33.81 9.34
C GLN A 288 46.25 -34.66 10.28
N GLN A 289 45.63 -35.34 11.25
CA GLN A 289 46.35 -36.22 12.18
C GLN A 289 46.91 -37.46 11.47
N GLN A 290 46.19 -38.03 10.50
CA GLN A 290 46.69 -39.13 9.67
C GLN A 290 47.84 -38.68 8.77
N GLN A 291 47.75 -37.49 8.16
CA GLN A 291 48.84 -36.92 7.38
C GLN A 291 50.08 -36.65 8.22
N ALA A 292 49.94 -36.14 9.44
CA ALA A 292 51.07 -35.95 10.37
C ALA A 292 51.74 -37.28 10.72
N LYS A 293 50.96 -38.33 11.03
CA LYS A 293 51.51 -39.67 11.30
C LYS A 293 52.26 -40.26 10.10
N GLN A 294 51.72 -40.10 8.88
CA GLN A 294 52.40 -40.56 7.65
C GLN A 294 53.71 -39.81 7.42
N GLN A 295 53.74 -38.49 7.69
CA GLN A 295 54.96 -37.70 7.58
C GLN A 295 56.03 -38.04 8.62
N ASP A 296 55.63 -38.53 9.80
CA ASP A 296 56.57 -38.99 10.83
C ASP A 296 57.13 -40.39 10.48
N GLU A 297 56.33 -41.28 9.90
CA GLU A 297 56.79 -42.61 9.45
C GLU A 297 57.74 -42.53 8.25
N ASP A 298 57.51 -41.63 7.29
CA ASP A 298 58.42 -41.42 6.13
C ASP A 298 59.76 -40.77 6.50
N LYS A 299 59.91 -40.25 7.73
CA LYS A 299 61.14 -39.61 8.23
C LYS A 299 61.99 -40.50 9.13
N THR A 300 61.52 -41.72 9.43
CA THR A 300 62.23 -42.69 10.27
C THR A 300 62.86 -43.78 9.41
#